data_AF-A0A660QRL7-F1
#
_entry.id   AF-A0A660QRL7-F1
#
_cell.length_a   1.000
_cell.length_b   1.000
_cell.length_c   1.000
_cell.angle_alpha   90.00
_cell.angle_beta   90.00
_cell.angle_gamma   90.00
#
_symmetry.space_group_name_H-M   'P 1'
#
loop_
_entity.id
_entity.type
_entity.pdbx_description
1 polymer ?
#
loop_
_entity_poly.entity_id
_entity_poly.type
_entity_poly.pdbx_seq_one_letter_code
_entity_poly.pdbx_strand_id
1 'polypeptide(L)' 'MYTPIYTKQFNKDIKRAVRRGKNAEKFKIIVRTLLDGDPLDPIHRDHKFTGNYAGR' A
#
# COMPACT_ATOMS: atom_id res chain seq x y z
N MET A 1 -0.35 -3.67 15.77
CA MET A 1 -0.86 -2.36 15.30
C MET A 1 0.29 -1.40 15.04
N TYR A 2 0.56 -1.15 13.77
CA TYR A 2 1.62 -0.27 13.28
C TYR A 2 1.10 1.16 13.08
N THR A 3 2.01 2.13 13.11
CA THR A 3 1.70 3.53 12.76
C THR A 3 2.21 3.82 11.35
N PRO A 4 1.34 4.24 10.41
CA PRO A 4 1.79 4.54 9.06
C PRO A 4 2.62 5.82 9.01
N ILE A 5 3.67 5.80 8.20
CA ILE A 5 4.45 6.99 7.83
C ILE A 5 4.23 7.26 6.34
N TYR A 6 3.89 8.50 5.99
CA TYR A 6 3.56 8.86 4.62
C TYR A 6 4.67 9.70 3.99
N THR A 7 5.04 9.35 2.76
CA THR A 7 5.96 10.16 1.96
C THR A 7 5.19 11.21 1.13
N LYS A 8 5.88 12.28 0.72
CA LYS A 8 5.29 13.27 -0.21
C LYS A 8 4.86 12.62 -1.54
N GLN A 9 5.61 11.61 -2.00
CA GLN A 9 5.31 10.89 -3.23
C GLN A 9 4.02 10.06 -3.08
N PHE A 10 3.89 9.31 -1.98
CA PHE A 10 2.70 8.51 -1.67
C PHE A 10 1.41 9.37 -1.71
N ASN A 11 1.44 10.55 -1.08
CA ASN A 11 0.30 11.46 -1.09
C ASN A 11 -0.10 11.92 -2.51
N LYS A 12 0.88 12.14 -3.40
CA LYS A 12 0.60 12.49 -4.80
C LYS A 12 0.02 11.31 -5.58
N ASP A 13 0.51 10.10 -5.32
CA ASP A 13 0.07 8.89 -6.02
C ASP A 13 -1.35 8.49 -5.65
N ILE A 14 -1.74 8.58 -4.37
CA ILE A 14 -3.13 8.34 -3.95
C ILE A 14 -4.08 9.33 -4.63
N LYS A 15 -3.76 10.63 -4.61
CA LYS A 15 -4.58 11.65 -5.29
C LYS A 15 -4.71 11.38 -6.79
N ARG A 16 -3.62 10.97 -7.44
CA ARG A 16 -3.60 10.60 -8.86
C ARG A 16 -4.45 9.37 -9.15
N ALA A 17 -4.37 8.33 -8.31
CA ALA A 17 -5.16 7.11 -8.46
C ALA A 17 -6.67 7.39 -8.35
N VAL A 18 -7.08 8.18 -7.35
CA VAL A 18 -8.47 8.60 -7.16
C VAL A 18 -8.95 9.41 -8.37
N ARG A 19 -8.15 10.38 -8.86
CA ARG A 19 -8.49 11.18 -10.05
C ARG A 19 -8.67 10.31 -11.31
N ARG A 20 -7.97 9.17 -11.40
CA ARG A 20 -8.10 8.20 -12.50
C ARG A 20 -9.27 7.22 -12.31
N GLY A 21 -10.14 7.45 -11.32
CA GLY A 21 -11.30 6.59 -11.06
C GLY A 21 -10.96 5.23 -10.44
N LYS A 22 -9.78 5.07 -9.84
CA LYS A 22 -9.44 3.83 -9.14
C LYS A 22 -10.24 3.71 -7.85
N ASN A 23 -10.67 2.50 -7.53
CA ASN A 23 -11.39 2.22 -6.29
C ASN A 23 -10.43 2.29 -5.09
N ALA A 24 -10.54 3.35 -4.29
CA ALA A 24 -9.72 3.58 -3.10
C ALA A 24 -10.00 2.59 -1.96
N GLU A 25 -11.19 1.99 -1.90
CA GLU A 25 -11.52 1.04 -0.83
C GLU A 25 -10.72 -0.26 -0.96
N LYS A 26 -10.43 -0.72 -2.18
CA LYS A 26 -9.52 -1.87 -2.40
C LYS A 26 -8.15 -1.62 -1.78
N PHE A 27 -7.63 -0.40 -1.91
CA PHE A 27 -6.36 -0.01 -1.32
C PHE A 27 -6.44 0.04 0.21
N LYS A 28 -7.52 0.64 0.77
CA LYS A 28 -7.70 0.75 2.22
C LYS A 28 -7.81 -0.60 2.91
N ILE A 29 -8.41 -1.61 2.27
CA ILE A 29 -8.48 -2.97 2.81
C ILE A 29 -7.07 -3.51 3.07
N ILE A 30 -6.21 -3.46 2.05
CA ILE A 30 -4.82 -3.92 2.15
C ILE A 30 -4.06 -3.15 3.25
N VAL A 31 -4.20 -1.82 3.28
CA VAL A 31 -3.51 -1.00 4.29
C VAL A 31 -3.95 -1.33 5.71
N ARG A 32 -5.26 -1.53 5.95
CA ARG A 32 -5.75 -1.89 7.29
C ARG A 32 -5.16 -3.22 7.75
N THR A 33 -5.21 -4.25 6.90
CA THR A 33 -4.59 -5.56 7.20
C THR A 33 -3.11 -5.43 7.53
N LEU A 34 -2.34 -4.67 6.72
CA LEU A 34 -0.92 -4.44 6.99
C LEU A 34 -0.67 -3.65 8.28
N LEU A 35 -1.54 -2.69 8.62
CA LEU A 35 -1.44 -1.92 9.86
C LEU A 35 -1.78 -2.75 11.10
N ASP A 36 -2.70 -3.70 10.99
CA ASP A 36 -3.00 -4.63 12.08
C ASP A 36 -1.85 -5.61 12.31
N GLY A 37 -1.04 -5.84 11.26
CA GLY A 37 0.11 -6.74 11.23
C GLY A 37 -0.25 -8.15 10.78
N ASP A 38 -1.40 -8.26 10.13
CA ASP A 38 -1.91 -9.51 9.58
C ASP A 38 -1.28 -9.79 8.20
N PRO A 39 -1.11 -11.08 7.85
CA PRO A 39 -0.68 -11.45 6.51
C PRO A 39 -1.76 -11.10 5.47
N LEU A 40 -1.31 -10.68 4.28
CA LEU A 40 -2.21 -10.50 3.15
C LEU A 40 -2.65 -11.84 2.56
N ASP A 41 -3.84 -11.87 1.99
CA ASP A 41 -4.30 -13.02 1.20
C ASP A 41 -3.33 -13.28 0.03
N PRO A 42 -2.99 -14.56 -0.26
CA PRO A 42 -2.08 -14.93 -1.36
C PRO A 42 -2.47 -14.36 -2.73
N ILE A 43 -3.75 -14.01 -2.97
CA ILE A 43 -4.19 -13.36 -4.22
C ILE A 43 -3.46 -12.04 -4.47
N HIS A 44 -3.02 -11.36 -3.40
CA HIS A 44 -2.28 -10.10 -3.48
C HIS A 44 -0.80 -10.28 -3.81
N ARG A 45 -0.29 -11.52 -3.78
CA ARG A 45 1.07 -11.90 -4.18
C ARG A 45 2.14 -11.05 -3.51
N ASP A 46 2.04 -10.89 -2.19
CA ASP A 46 3.01 -10.12 -1.43
C ASP A 46 4.41 -10.76 -1.52
N HIS A 47 5.42 -9.93 -1.79
CA HIS A 47 6.80 -10.37 -1.96
C HIS A 47 7.77 -9.22 -1.74
N LYS A 48 9.02 -9.57 -1.38
CA LYS A 48 10.07 -8.58 -1.18
C LYS A 48 10.48 -7.95 -2.52
N PHE A 49 10.53 -6.62 -2.55
CA PHE A 49 11.10 -5.91 -3.68
C PHE A 49 12.62 -6.14 -3.79
N THR A 50 13.14 -6.06 -5.01
CA THR A 50 14.57 -6.18 -5.34
C THR A 50 15.06 -4.93 -6.09
N GLY A 51 16.37 -4.81 -6.30
CA GLY A 51 16.98 -3.69 -7.04
C GLY A 51 16.82 -2.35 -6.32
N ASN A 52 16.45 -1.29 -7.06
CA ASN A 52 16.30 0.08 -6.54
C ASN A 52 15.23 0.24 -5.44
N TYR A 53 14.42 -0.79 -5.21
CA TYR A 53 13.38 -0.83 -4.20
C TYR A 53 13.70 -1.81 -3.06
N ALA A 54 14.85 -2.47 -3.09
CA ALA A 54 15.27 -3.37 -2.02
C ALA A 54 15.42 -2.62 -0.69
N GLY A 55 14.75 -3.10 0.36
CA GLY A 55 14.83 -2.54 1.71
C GLY A 55 14.17 -1.17 1.89
N ARG A 56 13.37 -0.72 0.91
CA ARG A 56 12.66 0.56 0.97
C ARG A 56 11.22 0.40 1.42
#